data_AF-A0AAN9TUM1-F1
#
_entry.id   AF-A0AAN9TUM1-F1
#
_cell.length_a   1.000
_cell.length_b   1.000
_cell.length_c   1.000
_cell.angle_alpha   90.00
_cell.angle_beta   90.00
_cell.angle_gamma   90.00
#
_symmetry.space_group_name_H-M   'P 1'
#
loop_
_entity.id
_entity.type
_entity.pdbx_description
1 polymer ?
#
loop_
_entity_poly.entity_id
_entity_poly.type
_entity_poly.pdbx_seq_one_letter_code
_entity_poly.pdbx_strand_id
1 'polypeptide(L)'
;MILPNFRNILLARNFIPRQNFYCLNRLIGTSSQGSHTTIALDNAPKPEVRKTKKNSNWKSYGFDYIDQRSDILYMHVTSFFLITVLFWGTVVLFLYYPDVDDNDWLHREAYIQLRRREILGLPLVDKNYVDPATVILPPDEELGDDDIII
;
A
#
# COMPACT_ATOMS: atom_id res chain seq x y z
N MET A 1 -19.07 -38.05 -22.33
CA MET A 1 -18.00 -37.71 -21.38
C MET A 1 -18.27 -36.28 -20.93
N ILE A 2 -18.65 -36.11 -19.66
CA ILE A 2 -19.33 -34.93 -19.11
C ILE A 2 -18.27 -33.89 -18.72
N LEU A 3 -18.31 -32.70 -19.30
CA LEU A 3 -17.47 -31.56 -18.91
C LEU A 3 -17.99 -30.97 -17.59
N PRO A 4 -17.15 -30.73 -16.57
CA PRO A 4 -17.59 -30.03 -15.37
C PRO A 4 -17.86 -28.56 -15.67
N ASN A 5 -19.00 -28.12 -15.16
CA ASN A 5 -19.64 -26.83 -15.36
C ASN A 5 -18.99 -25.80 -14.40
N PHE A 6 -18.10 -24.94 -14.90
CA PHE A 6 -17.48 -23.84 -14.11
C PHE A 6 -18.43 -22.64 -14.00
N ARG A 7 -19.62 -22.86 -13.43
CA ARG A 7 -20.48 -21.77 -12.95
C ARG A 7 -20.28 -21.65 -11.45
N ASN A 8 -19.92 -20.44 -11.00
CA ASN A 8 -19.78 -20.00 -9.60
C ASN A 8 -18.38 -20.17 -8.98
N ILE A 9 -17.42 -19.33 -9.38
CA ILE A 9 -16.33 -18.89 -8.50
C ILE A 9 -16.25 -17.36 -8.59
N LEU A 10 -17.30 -16.69 -8.13
CA LEU A 10 -17.25 -15.29 -7.76
C LEU A 10 -17.85 -15.19 -6.34
N LEU A 11 -17.12 -14.46 -5.49
CA LEU A 11 -17.53 -13.99 -4.16
C LEU A 11 -17.46 -15.00 -3.00
N ALA A 12 -16.27 -15.50 -2.72
CA ALA A 12 -15.83 -15.63 -1.33
C ALA A 12 -14.74 -14.59 -1.07
N ARG A 13 -15.15 -13.30 -1.07
CA ARG A 13 -14.38 -12.25 -0.38
C ARG A 13 -14.48 -12.59 1.09
N ASN A 14 -13.60 -13.48 1.54
CA ASN A 14 -13.45 -13.80 2.96
C ASN A 14 -13.26 -12.47 3.67
N PHE A 15 -14.30 -12.04 4.36
CA PHE A 15 -14.26 -11.04 5.40
C PHE A 15 -13.25 -11.58 6.42
N ILE A 16 -11.99 -11.20 6.27
CA ILE A 16 -11.01 -11.39 7.33
C ILE A 16 -11.55 -10.55 8.48
N PRO A 17 -11.95 -11.13 9.62
CA PRO A 17 -12.31 -10.30 10.76
C PRO A 17 -11.10 -9.45 11.08
N ARG A 18 -11.28 -8.12 11.12
CA ARG A 18 -10.33 -7.19 11.75
C ARG A 18 -10.10 -7.69 13.17
N GLN A 19 -9.07 -8.51 13.36
CA GLN A 19 -8.61 -8.81 14.70
C GLN A 19 -7.99 -7.52 15.22
N ASN A 20 -8.68 -6.91 16.18
CA ASN A 20 -8.17 -5.85 17.01
C ASN A 20 -6.82 -6.29 17.58
N PHE A 21 -5.72 -5.84 16.97
CA PHE A 21 -4.40 -5.88 17.58
C PHE A 21 -4.31 -4.77 18.63
N TYR A 22 -5.08 -4.92 19.71
CA TYR A 22 -4.87 -4.22 20.96
C TYR A 22 -4.59 -5.24 22.06
N CYS A 23 -3.57 -6.08 21.86
CA CYS A 23 -2.98 -6.85 22.94
C CYS A 23 -1.80 -6.06 23.49
N LEU A 24 -2.18 -5.16 24.40
CA LEU A 24 -1.42 -4.59 25.51
C LEU A 24 0.04 -5.06 25.64
N ASN A 25 0.93 -4.09 25.54
CA ASN A 25 2.28 -4.14 26.09
C ASN A 25 2.25 -4.83 27.47
N ARG A 26 3.02 -5.91 27.62
CA ARG A 26 3.37 -6.45 28.94
C ARG A 26 4.21 -5.40 29.66
N LEU A 27 3.55 -4.51 30.40
CA LEU A 27 4.18 -3.60 31.33
C LEU A 27 4.68 -4.44 32.51
N ILE A 28 6.00 -4.55 32.64
CA ILE A 28 6.64 -5.07 33.86
C ILE A 28 6.42 -3.99 34.93
N GLY A 29 5.38 -4.18 35.74
CA GLY A 29 5.16 -3.36 36.93
C GLY A 29 6.24 -3.70 37.95
N THR A 30 7.18 -2.79 38.17
CA THR A 30 8.06 -2.88 39.33
C THR A 30 7.26 -2.39 40.54
N SER A 31 6.81 -3.31 41.40
CA SER A 31 6.20 -2.94 42.67
C SER A 31 7.30 -2.41 43.60
N SER A 32 7.37 -1.10 43.76
CA SER A 32 8.09 -0.48 44.89
C SER A 32 7.24 -0.66 46.14
N GLN A 33 7.59 -1.61 47.01
CA GLN A 33 7.11 -1.58 48.38
C GLN A 33 7.90 -0.49 49.12
N GLY A 34 7.20 0.60 49.46
CA GLY A 34 7.72 1.61 50.37
C GLY A 34 7.83 1.03 51.78
N SER A 35 9.06 0.85 52.25
CA SER A 35 9.37 0.75 53.67
C SER A 35 9.97 2.07 54.13
N HIS A 36 9.21 2.82 54.92
CA HIS A 36 9.74 3.94 55.69
C HIS A 36 10.78 3.40 56.68
N THR A 37 12.03 3.82 56.54
CA THR A 37 12.96 3.87 57.68
C THR A 37 13.98 4.99 57.44
N THR A 38 13.94 5.98 58.32
CA THR A 38 14.78 7.17 58.35
C THR A 38 16.20 6.82 58.77
N ILE A 39 17.17 6.77 57.85
CA ILE A 39 18.59 6.94 58.17
C ILE A 39 19.28 7.65 56.99
N ALA A 40 20.02 8.71 57.33
CA ALA A 40 20.71 9.71 56.52
C ALA A 40 21.27 9.27 55.14
N LEU A 41 21.06 10.10 54.12
CA LEU A 41 21.69 9.97 52.81
C LEU A 41 22.09 11.35 52.24
N ASP A 42 22.89 12.10 52.99
CA ASP A 42 23.53 13.34 52.53
C ASP A 42 24.76 13.11 51.62
N ASN A 43 24.97 11.89 51.12
CA ASN A 43 26.07 11.57 50.20
C ASN A 43 25.59 10.63 49.08
N ALA A 44 24.64 11.09 48.26
CA ALA A 44 24.41 10.46 46.96
C ALA A 44 25.48 10.96 45.98
N PRO A 45 26.35 10.10 45.41
CA PRO A 45 27.24 10.54 44.33
C PRO A 45 26.37 11.03 43.17
N LYS A 46 26.62 12.27 42.71
CA LYS A 46 26.04 12.81 41.46
C LYS A 46 26.18 11.74 40.38
N PRO A 47 25.14 11.46 39.56
CA PRO A 47 25.23 10.45 38.52
C PRO A 47 26.44 10.78 37.64
N GLU A 48 27.50 9.97 37.78
CA GLU A 48 28.68 10.11 36.98
C GLU A 48 28.26 9.81 35.55
N VAL A 49 28.08 10.87 34.76
CA VAL A 49 27.97 10.78 33.31
C VAL A 49 29.20 10.02 32.87
N ARG A 50 29.02 8.73 32.55
CA ARG A 50 30.08 7.86 32.04
C ARG A 50 30.68 8.59 30.84
N LYS A 51 31.86 9.18 31.02
CA LYS A 51 32.64 9.75 29.93
C LYS A 51 33.08 8.57 29.08
N THR A 52 32.26 8.20 28.10
CA THR A 52 32.62 7.25 27.05
C THR A 52 33.95 7.72 26.49
N LYS A 53 34.93 6.80 26.41
CA LYS A 53 36.26 7.10 25.87
C LYS A 53 36.06 7.61 24.46
N LYS A 54 36.16 8.93 24.28
CA LYS A 54 36.01 9.59 22.99
C LYS A 54 37.20 9.14 22.15
N ASN A 55 36.95 8.24 21.22
CA ASN A 55 37.91 7.87 20.21
C ASN A 55 38.22 9.10 19.36
N SER A 56 39.49 9.53 19.37
CA SER A 56 39.88 10.83 18.85
C SER A 56 39.74 11.00 17.32
N ASN A 57 39.47 9.91 16.60
CA ASN A 57 39.36 9.90 15.13
C ASN A 57 37.94 9.58 14.61
N TRP A 58 36.93 9.47 15.47
CA TRP A 58 35.57 9.27 14.99
C TRP A 58 34.97 10.58 14.47
N LYS A 59 34.32 10.51 13.31
CA LYS A 59 33.53 11.59 12.71
C LYS A 59 32.07 11.17 12.68
N SER A 60 31.19 12.08 13.12
CA SER A 60 29.75 11.86 13.14
C SER A 60 29.18 11.74 11.73
N TYR A 61 28.20 10.85 11.58
CA TYR A 61 27.37 10.65 10.39
C TYR A 61 26.26 11.70 10.25
N GLY A 62 26.11 12.58 11.25
CA GLY A 62 25.16 13.69 11.25
C GLY A 62 23.89 13.45 12.06
N PHE A 63 23.78 12.36 12.82
CA PHE A 63 22.64 12.11 13.72
C PHE A 63 22.94 12.58 15.15
N ASP A 64 24.15 12.28 15.65
CA ASP A 64 24.61 12.73 16.96
C ASP A 64 26.11 13.09 16.90
N TYR A 65 26.46 14.26 17.44
CA TYR A 65 27.83 14.78 17.48
C TYR A 65 28.54 14.53 18.82
N ILE A 66 27.80 14.06 19.83
CA ILE A 66 28.28 13.97 21.22
C ILE A 66 28.63 12.52 21.55
N ASP A 67 27.71 11.58 21.31
CA ASP A 67 27.92 10.15 21.55
C ASP A 67 28.07 9.38 20.23
N GLN A 68 29.13 8.56 20.15
CA GLN A 68 29.42 7.77 18.96
C GLN A 68 28.42 6.63 18.78
N ARG A 69 28.06 6.00 19.90
CA ARG A 69 27.27 4.77 19.85
C ARG A 69 25.84 5.07 19.37
N SER A 70 25.26 6.16 19.85
CA SER A 70 23.97 6.67 19.40
C SER A 70 24.00 7.00 17.91
N ASP A 71 25.00 7.76 17.44
CA ASP A 71 25.12 8.17 16.04
C ASP A 71 25.17 6.98 15.07
N ILE A 72 26.00 5.96 15.38
CA ILE A 72 26.11 4.73 14.58
C ILE A 72 24.78 3.96 14.58
N LEU A 73 24.14 3.84 15.74
CA LEU A 73 22.87 3.14 15.87
C LEU A 73 21.78 3.84 15.04
N TYR A 74 21.66 5.16 15.16
CA TYR A 74 20.68 5.93 14.39
C TYR A 74 20.94 5.85 12.89
N MET A 75 22.19 5.95 12.45
CA MET A 75 22.56 5.76 11.05
C MET A 75 22.12 4.39 10.52
N HIS A 76 22.42 3.30 11.24
CA HIS A 76 22.03 1.96 10.78
C HIS A 76 20.51 1.75 10.79
N VAL A 77 19.82 2.22 11.82
CA VAL A 77 18.36 2.11 11.93
C VAL A 77 17.68 2.89 10.80
N THR A 78 18.05 4.16 10.61
CA THR A 78 17.44 5.01 9.57
C THR A 78 17.73 4.50 8.16
N SER A 79 18.99 4.15 7.86
CA SER A 79 19.36 3.61 6.55
C SER A 79 18.63 2.30 6.25
N PHE A 80 18.50 1.40 7.23
CA PHE A 80 17.72 0.17 7.06
C PHE A 80 16.25 0.50 6.78
N PHE A 81 15.56 1.25 7.64
CA PHE A 81 14.14 1.51 7.43
C PHE A 81 13.84 2.29 6.15
N LEU A 82 14.64 3.29 5.79
CA LEU A 82 14.42 4.10 4.59
C LEU A 82 14.73 3.32 3.30
N ILE A 83 15.89 2.66 3.25
CA ILE A 83 16.35 2.03 2.00
C ILE A 83 15.78 0.62 1.88
N THR A 84 15.88 -0.21 2.91
CA THR A 84 15.44 -1.61 2.78
C THR A 84 13.94 -1.74 2.95
N VAL A 85 13.35 -1.16 4.00
CA VAL A 85 11.92 -1.37 4.27
C VAL A 85 11.04 -0.49 3.39
N LEU A 86 11.29 0.82 3.37
CA LEU A 86 10.47 1.77 2.63
C LEU A 86 10.73 1.66 1.13
N PHE A 87 11.96 1.85 0.66
CA PHE A 87 12.21 1.84 -0.78
C PHE A 87 11.97 0.46 -1.40
N TRP A 88 12.66 -0.59 -0.94
CA TRP A 88 12.45 -1.93 -1.53
C TRP A 88 11.08 -2.53 -1.19
N GLY A 89 10.58 -2.36 0.04
CA GLY A 89 9.25 -2.86 0.39
C GLY A 89 8.14 -2.20 -0.43
N THR A 90 8.22 -0.90 -0.67
CA THR A 90 7.27 -0.20 -1.54
C THR A 90 7.40 -0.65 -2.99
N VAL A 91 8.61 -0.75 -3.53
CA VAL A 91 8.82 -1.23 -4.90
C VAL A 91 8.19 -2.60 -5.12
N VAL A 92 8.39 -3.54 -4.20
CA VAL A 92 7.76 -4.88 -4.28
C VAL A 92 6.24 -4.77 -4.24
N LEU A 93 5.68 -3.97 -3.33
CA LEU A 93 4.22 -3.79 -3.24
C LEU A 93 3.62 -3.17 -4.51
N PHE A 94 4.31 -2.22 -5.14
CA PHE A 94 3.85 -1.60 -6.38
C PHE A 94 3.95 -2.56 -7.58
N LEU A 95 5.00 -3.38 -7.65
CA LEU A 95 5.15 -4.38 -8.73
C LEU A 95 4.10 -5.48 -8.68
N TYR A 96 3.67 -5.87 -7.48
CA TYR A 96 2.63 -6.87 -7.26
C TYR A 96 1.28 -6.25 -6.90
N TYR A 97 1.11 -4.94 -7.13
CA TYR A 97 -0.16 -4.29 -6.92
C TYR A 97 -1.19 -4.92 -7.86
N PRO A 98 -2.36 -5.36 -7.36
CA PRO A 98 -3.38 -5.95 -8.23
C PRO A 98 -3.79 -4.95 -9.31
N ASP A 99 -4.05 -5.45 -10.50
CA ASP A 99 -4.57 -4.63 -11.60
C ASP A 99 -5.94 -4.07 -11.21
N VAL A 100 -6.00 -2.75 -10.97
CA VAL A 100 -7.23 -2.07 -10.52
C VAL A 100 -8.10 -1.64 -11.71
N ASP A 101 -7.49 -1.41 -12.85
CA ASP A 101 -8.17 -0.92 -14.04
C ASP A 101 -8.57 -2.06 -14.99
N ASP A 102 -8.42 -3.33 -14.55
CA ASP A 102 -8.72 -4.54 -15.31
C ASP A 102 -8.06 -4.56 -16.71
N ASN A 103 -6.89 -3.94 -16.86
CA ASN A 103 -6.13 -3.87 -18.12
C ASN A 103 -5.81 -5.26 -18.68
N ASP A 104 -5.39 -6.20 -17.84
CA ASP A 104 -5.07 -7.56 -18.26
C ASP A 104 -6.32 -8.27 -18.81
N TRP A 105 -7.46 -8.04 -18.18
CA TRP A 105 -8.75 -8.55 -18.66
C TRP A 105 -9.15 -7.91 -19.99
N LEU A 106 -9.01 -6.57 -20.10
CA LEU A 106 -9.33 -5.83 -21.31
C LEU A 106 -8.52 -6.33 -22.51
N HIS A 107 -7.21 -6.49 -22.37
CA HIS A 107 -6.33 -7.01 -23.42
C HIS A 107 -6.73 -8.42 -23.84
N ARG A 108 -7.01 -9.28 -22.86
CA ARG A 108 -7.41 -10.67 -23.10
C ARG A 108 -8.74 -10.75 -23.85
N GLU A 109 -9.74 -10.01 -23.40
CA GLU A 109 -11.08 -10.02 -24.00
C GLU A 109 -11.07 -9.38 -25.39
N ALA A 110 -10.31 -8.29 -25.57
CA ALA A 110 -10.15 -7.64 -26.88
C ALA A 110 -9.59 -8.63 -27.92
N TYR A 111 -8.55 -9.40 -27.59
CA TYR A 111 -7.98 -10.40 -28.49
C TYR A 111 -9.00 -11.47 -28.89
N ILE A 112 -9.80 -11.94 -27.92
CA ILE A 112 -10.85 -12.93 -28.16
C ILE A 112 -11.93 -12.37 -29.09
N GLN A 113 -12.37 -11.14 -28.85
CA GLN A 113 -13.44 -10.51 -29.63
C GLN A 113 -12.99 -10.18 -31.06
N LEU A 114 -11.76 -9.73 -31.24
CA LEU A 114 -11.18 -9.52 -32.58
C LEU A 114 -11.14 -10.83 -33.35
N ARG A 115 -10.65 -11.91 -32.74
CA ARG A 115 -10.56 -13.21 -33.42
C ARG A 115 -11.93 -13.75 -33.85
N ARG A 116 -12.96 -13.57 -33.00
CA ARG A 116 -14.35 -13.92 -33.34
C ARG A 116 -14.83 -13.15 -34.57
N ARG A 117 -14.57 -11.83 -34.64
CA ARG A 117 -14.99 -10.99 -35.76
C ARG A 117 -14.25 -11.31 -37.06
N GLU A 118 -12.96 -11.62 -37.00
CA GLU A 118 -12.18 -12.07 -38.16
C GLU A 118 -12.75 -13.34 -38.79
N ILE A 119 -13.12 -14.33 -37.95
CA ILE A 119 -13.71 -15.60 -38.43
C ILE A 119 -15.06 -15.36 -39.10
N LEU A 120 -15.84 -14.41 -38.59
CA LEU A 120 -17.13 -14.03 -39.17
C LEU A 120 -16.98 -13.10 -40.38
N GLY A 121 -15.78 -12.58 -40.67
CA GLY A 121 -15.53 -11.62 -41.75
C GLY A 121 -16.14 -10.23 -41.50
N LEU A 122 -16.43 -9.89 -40.24
CA LEU A 122 -16.97 -8.57 -39.86
C LEU A 122 -15.84 -7.53 -39.76
N PRO A 123 -16.16 -6.23 -39.86
CA PRO A 123 -15.20 -5.18 -39.51
C PRO A 123 -14.72 -5.34 -38.07
N LEU A 124 -13.43 -5.04 -37.82
CA LEU A 124 -12.79 -5.25 -36.52
C LEU A 124 -13.49 -4.48 -35.39
N VAL A 125 -13.88 -3.24 -35.67
CA VAL A 125 -14.60 -2.35 -34.75
C VAL A 125 -15.76 -1.75 -35.53
N ASP A 126 -16.96 -1.87 -34.98
CA ASP A 126 -18.14 -1.23 -35.54
C ASP A 126 -18.11 0.27 -35.20
N LYS A 127 -18.52 1.10 -36.16
CA LYS A 127 -18.63 2.55 -35.96
C LYS A 127 -19.77 2.89 -35.01
N ASN A 128 -20.87 2.12 -35.11
CA ASN A 128 -22.04 2.33 -34.28
C ASN A 128 -21.95 1.43 -33.05
N TYR A 129 -21.83 2.02 -31.86
CA TYR A 129 -21.82 1.24 -30.61
C TYR A 129 -23.21 0.68 -30.27
N VAL A 130 -24.26 1.42 -30.65
CA VAL A 130 -25.67 1.08 -30.43
C VAL A 130 -26.30 0.78 -31.79
N ASP A 131 -27.18 -0.22 -31.82
CA ASP A 131 -27.99 -0.48 -33.02
C ASP A 131 -28.88 0.75 -33.31
N PRO A 132 -28.71 1.41 -34.47
CA PRO A 132 -29.48 2.61 -34.81
C PRO A 132 -31.00 2.36 -34.80
N ALA A 133 -31.46 1.13 -34.99
CA ALA A 133 -32.88 0.80 -34.92
C ALA A 133 -33.47 0.91 -33.50
N THR A 134 -32.63 0.86 -32.47
CA THR A 134 -33.05 1.03 -31.06
C THR A 134 -33.13 2.49 -30.62
N VAL A 135 -32.55 3.39 -31.40
CA VAL A 135 -32.55 4.83 -31.12
C VAL A 135 -33.81 5.43 -31.75
N ILE A 136 -34.76 5.84 -30.90
CA ILE A 136 -35.95 6.57 -31.35
C ILE A 136 -35.55 8.05 -31.42
N LEU A 137 -35.36 8.56 -32.63
CA LEU A 137 -35.16 9.99 -32.83
C LEU A 137 -36.53 10.69 -32.72
N PRO A 138 -36.62 11.83 -32.01
CA PRO A 138 -37.80 12.67 -32.06
C PRO A 138 -38.03 13.15 -33.51
N PRO A 139 -39.29 13.34 -33.92
CA PRO A 139 -39.62 13.79 -35.27
C PRO A 139 -39.11 15.21 -35.52
N ASP A 140 -38.78 15.51 -36.77
CA ASP A 140 -38.21 16.79 -37.21
C ASP A 140 -39.09 18.00 -36.86
N GLU A 141 -40.39 17.83 -36.61
CA GLU A 141 -41.31 18.91 -36.17
C GLU A 141 -41.08 19.37 -34.72
N GLU A 142 -40.47 18.53 -33.87
CA GLU A 142 -40.12 18.86 -32.49
C GLU A 142 -38.66 19.33 -32.34
N LEU A 143 -37.84 19.13 -33.39
CA LEU A 143 -36.56 19.80 -33.54
C LEU A 143 -36.87 21.23 -34.00
N GLY A 144 -36.71 22.23 -33.14
CA GLY A 144 -36.80 23.63 -33.56
C GLY A 144 -35.82 23.95 -34.71
N ASP A 145 -35.95 25.13 -35.32
CA ASP A 145 -35.04 25.64 -36.37
C ASP A 145 -33.61 25.82 -35.83
N ASP A 146 -32.90 24.72 -35.59
CA ASP A 146 -31.51 24.69 -35.19
C ASP A 146 -30.65 24.45 -36.44
N ASP A 147 -29.82 25.44 -36.79
CA ASP A 147 -28.91 25.36 -37.94
C ASP A 147 -27.93 24.19 -37.79
N ILE A 148 -28.06 23.19 -38.65
CA ILE A 148 -27.08 22.08 -38.74
C ILE A 148 -25.82 22.63 -39.42
N ILE A 149 -24.81 22.98 -38.63
CA ILE A 149 -23.47 23.32 -39.13
C ILE A 149 -22.79 22.00 -39.53
N ILE A 150 -22.52 21.84 -40.83
CA ILE A 150 -21.86 20.67 -41.44
C ILE A 150 -20.35 20.90 -41.50
#